data_AF-E3LU23-F1
#
_entry.id   AF-E3LU23-F1
#
_cell.length_a   1.000
_cell.length_b   1.000
_cell.length_c   1.000
_cell.angle_alpha   90.00
_cell.angle_beta   90.00
_cell.angle_gamma   90.00
#
_symmetry.space_group_name_H-M   'P 1'
#
loop_
_entity.id
_entity.type
_entity.pdbx_description
1 polymer ?
#
loop_
_entity_poly.entity_id
_entity_poly.type
_entity_poly.pdbx_seq_one_letter_code
_entity_poly.pdbx_strand_id
1 'polypeptide(L)'
;MKLLTLPSVVQRNVFELLGFKQLLIISFCSKRTRYLIQSLQKYRWIDIKFVKYSFEEEDKIYVNVRSENINEGFILSPNTLEQLVITPMDVFGMGSEIPICLHPIYYGGRYIYDKEQTQIVVQGIHDYLYQFFGSSIDYEVESIEDQPPANSKKHQ
;
A
#
# COMPACT_ATOMS: atom_id res chain seq x y z
N MET A 1 -6.79 0.12 -21.16
CA MET A 1 -7.03 1.48 -20.62
C MET A 1 -6.57 2.52 -21.64
N LYS A 2 -7.43 3.48 -22.03
CA LYS A 2 -7.11 4.50 -23.06
C LYS A 2 -5.90 5.39 -22.69
N LEU A 3 -5.64 5.60 -21.40
CA LEU A 3 -4.46 6.35 -20.95
C LEU A 3 -3.14 5.77 -21.51
N LEU A 4 -3.06 4.44 -21.67
CA LEU A 4 -1.85 3.76 -22.16
C LEU A 4 -1.57 3.98 -23.66
N THR A 5 -2.53 4.53 -24.40
CA THR A 5 -2.38 4.86 -25.82
C THR A 5 -1.96 6.31 -26.06
N LEU A 6 -1.97 7.15 -25.02
CA LEU A 6 -1.52 8.54 -25.10
C LEU A 6 0.01 8.63 -25.20
N PRO A 7 0.56 9.73 -25.74
CA PRO A 7 2.00 9.98 -25.70
C PRO A 7 2.56 9.95 -24.28
N SER A 8 3.81 9.51 -24.12
CA SER A 8 4.47 9.37 -22.82
C SER A 8 4.53 10.68 -22.02
N VAL A 9 4.66 11.82 -22.70
CA VAL A 9 4.61 13.16 -22.07
C VAL A 9 3.25 13.41 -21.43
N VAL A 10 2.16 13.07 -22.12
CA VAL A 10 0.81 13.22 -21.57
C VAL A 10 0.58 12.25 -20.40
N GLN A 11 1.05 11.01 -20.53
CA GLN A 11 0.97 10.02 -19.45
C GLN A 11 1.69 10.48 -18.19
N ARG A 12 2.92 11.00 -18.34
CA ARG A 12 3.71 11.56 -17.25
C ARG A 12 2.97 12.70 -16.57
N ASN A 13 2.50 13.67 -17.34
CA ASN A 13 1.78 14.83 -16.78
C ASN A 13 0.50 14.40 -16.04
N VAL A 14 -0.22 13.40 -16.55
CA VAL A 14 -1.39 12.85 -15.83
C VAL A 14 -0.96 12.21 -14.51
N PHE A 15 0.10 11.40 -14.50
CA PHE A 15 0.58 10.75 -13.28
C PHE A 15 1.16 11.73 -12.25
N GLU A 16 1.75 12.83 -12.70
CA GLU A 16 2.23 13.92 -11.84
C GLU A 16 1.11 14.58 -11.02
N LEU A 17 -0.13 14.56 -11.52
CA LEU A 17 -1.30 15.09 -10.82
C LEU A 17 -1.87 14.13 -9.77
N LEU A 18 -1.34 12.91 -9.65
CA LEU A 18 -1.86 11.85 -8.79
C LEU A 18 -0.95 11.60 -7.59
N GLY A 19 -1.54 11.39 -6.41
CA GLY A 19 -0.84 10.97 -5.20
C GLY A 19 -0.46 9.48 -5.22
N PHE A 20 0.26 9.02 -4.18
CA PHE A 20 0.69 7.62 -4.06
C PHE A 20 -0.48 6.64 -4.20
N LYS A 21 -1.55 6.87 -3.41
CA LYS A 21 -2.71 5.98 -3.34
C LYS A 21 -3.39 5.84 -4.70
N GLN A 22 -3.55 6.93 -5.44
CA GLN A 22 -4.16 6.90 -6.76
C GLN A 22 -3.28 6.16 -7.77
N LEU A 23 -1.96 6.40 -7.74
CA LEU A 23 -1.01 5.66 -8.58
C LEU A 23 -1.01 4.16 -8.25
N LEU A 24 -1.06 3.81 -6.96
CA LEU A 24 -1.15 2.44 -6.51
C LEU A 24 -2.42 1.76 -7.04
N ILE A 25 -3.58 2.39 -6.93
CA ILE A 25 -4.84 1.85 -7.47
C ILE A 25 -4.77 1.67 -8.99
N ILE A 26 -4.25 2.66 -9.73
CA ILE A 26 -4.11 2.56 -11.18
C ILE A 26 -3.12 1.45 -11.58
N SER A 27 -2.10 1.21 -10.75
CA SER A 27 -1.13 0.15 -11.00
C SER A 27 -1.75 -1.25 -11.00
N PHE A 28 -2.85 -1.47 -10.27
CA PHE A 28 -3.57 -2.74 -10.26
C PHE A 28 -4.24 -3.08 -11.59
N CYS A 29 -4.55 -2.08 -12.44
CA CYS A 29 -5.29 -2.31 -13.67
C CYS A 29 -4.61 -3.25 -14.68
N SER A 30 -3.27 -3.28 -14.71
CA SER A 30 -2.51 -4.25 -15.50
C SER A 30 -1.01 -4.17 -15.18
N LYS A 31 -0.28 -5.25 -15.46
CA LYS A 31 1.20 -5.25 -15.44
C LYS A 31 1.79 -4.11 -16.28
N ARG A 32 1.22 -3.84 -17.46
CA ARG A 32 1.66 -2.75 -18.35
C ARG A 32 1.48 -1.37 -17.69
N THR A 33 0.35 -1.14 -17.03
CA THR A 33 0.10 0.12 -16.31
C THR A 33 1.09 0.31 -15.17
N ARG A 34 1.31 -0.75 -14.37
CA ARG A 34 2.29 -0.75 -13.29
C ARG A 34 3.70 -0.39 -13.78
N TYR A 35 4.22 -1.09 -14.79
CA TYR A 35 5.55 -0.80 -15.33
C TYR A 35 5.66 0.62 -15.89
N LEU A 36 4.59 1.12 -16.52
CA LEU A 36 4.57 2.49 -17.02
C LEU A 36 4.65 3.51 -15.89
N ILE A 37 3.87 3.35 -14.80
CA ILE A 37 3.96 4.21 -13.62
C ILE A 37 5.36 4.16 -13.03
N GLN A 38 5.92 2.96 -12.84
CA GLN A 38 7.26 2.79 -12.30
C GLN A 38 8.31 3.51 -13.14
N SER A 39 8.24 3.38 -14.46
CA SER A 39 9.18 4.03 -15.38
C SER A 39 9.04 5.56 -15.38
N LEU A 40 7.81 6.07 -15.46
CA LEU A 40 7.57 7.51 -15.61
C LEU A 40 7.65 8.27 -14.28
N GLN A 41 7.42 7.62 -13.16
CA GLN A 41 7.37 8.24 -11.85
C GLN A 41 8.55 7.87 -10.95
N LYS A 42 9.52 7.06 -11.43
CA LYS A 42 10.68 6.57 -10.64
C LYS A 42 11.30 7.61 -9.71
N TYR A 43 11.47 8.84 -10.19
CA TYR A 43 12.05 9.95 -9.44
C TYR A 43 11.27 10.33 -8.17
N ARG A 44 9.95 10.09 -8.10
CA ARG A 44 9.12 10.35 -6.91
C ARG A 44 9.40 9.40 -5.76
N TRP A 45 9.95 8.24 -6.08
CA TRP A 45 10.15 7.13 -5.16
C TRP A 45 11.62 7.00 -4.75
N ILE A 46 12.51 7.83 -5.32
CA ILE A 46 13.95 7.71 -5.13
C ILE A 46 14.37 7.97 -3.68
N ASP A 47 13.60 8.80 -2.97
CA ASP A 47 13.88 9.16 -1.58
C ASP A 47 13.15 8.27 -0.56
N ILE A 48 12.30 7.34 -1.02
CA ILE A 48 11.64 6.41 -0.10
C ILE A 48 12.72 5.58 0.58
N LYS A 49 12.66 5.56 1.91
CA LYS A 49 13.63 4.82 2.73
C LYS A 49 13.05 3.50 3.16
N PHE A 50 11.80 3.51 3.65
CA PHE A 50 11.19 2.31 4.20
C PHE A 50 9.70 2.19 3.90
N VAL A 51 9.25 0.93 3.81
CA VAL A 51 7.86 0.51 3.88
C VAL A 51 7.66 -0.20 5.22
N LYS A 52 6.87 0.38 6.10
CA LYS A 52 6.60 -0.15 7.44
C LYS A 52 5.21 -0.76 7.53
N TYR A 53 5.14 -1.98 8.04
CA TYR A 53 3.91 -2.70 8.34
C TYR A 53 3.63 -2.62 9.84
N SER A 54 2.49 -2.08 10.21
CA SER A 54 2.06 -1.99 11.61
C SER A 54 0.77 -2.76 11.82
N PHE A 55 0.71 -3.56 12.87
CA PHE A 55 -0.45 -4.36 13.24
C PHE A 55 -1.06 -3.77 14.51
N GLU A 56 -2.25 -3.21 14.39
CA GLU A 56 -2.95 -2.54 15.49
C GLU A 56 -4.06 -3.43 16.06
N GLU A 57 -4.70 -2.93 17.12
CA GLU A 57 -5.93 -3.50 17.66
C GLU A 57 -7.01 -3.65 16.58
N GLU A 58 -7.95 -4.56 16.82
CA GLU A 58 -9.03 -4.89 15.88
C GLU A 58 -8.52 -5.42 14.53
N ASP A 59 -7.40 -6.14 14.50
CA ASP A 59 -6.82 -6.75 13.30
C ASP A 59 -6.57 -5.75 12.14
N LYS A 60 -6.36 -4.46 12.45
CA LYS A 60 -6.06 -3.44 11.43
C LYS A 60 -4.59 -3.50 11.05
N ILE A 61 -4.32 -3.36 9.75
CA ILE A 61 -2.96 -3.36 9.22
C ILE A 61 -2.71 -2.01 8.55
N TYR A 62 -1.64 -1.34 8.94
CA TYR A 62 -1.18 -0.12 8.31
C TYR A 62 0.06 -0.41 7.50
N VAL A 63 0.06 0.05 6.26
CA VAL A 63 1.21 -0.03 5.37
C VAL A 63 1.63 1.39 5.06
N ASN A 64 2.71 1.82 5.71
CA ASN A 64 3.25 3.16 5.61
C ASN A 64 4.46 3.17 4.68
N VAL A 65 4.52 4.14 3.79
CA VAL A 65 5.61 4.40 2.85
C VAL A 65 6.23 5.74 3.24
N ARG A 66 7.48 5.70 3.72
CA ARG A 66 8.12 6.87 4.31
C ARG A 66 9.43 7.27 3.62
N SER A 67 9.61 8.59 3.54
CA SER A 67 10.89 9.26 3.30
C SER A 67 11.04 10.42 4.29
N GLU A 68 12.06 11.27 4.11
CA GLU A 68 12.19 12.52 4.89
C GLU A 68 11.00 13.46 4.69
N ASN A 69 10.39 13.44 3.51
CA ASN A 69 9.32 14.38 3.13
C ASN A 69 7.99 13.68 2.79
N ILE A 70 7.97 12.36 2.73
CA ILE A 70 6.80 11.55 2.37
C ILE A 70 6.39 10.74 3.59
N ASN A 71 5.11 10.83 3.96
CA ASN A 71 4.46 9.95 4.90
C ASN A 71 3.09 9.59 4.34
N GLU A 72 3.09 8.65 3.40
CA GLU A 72 1.89 8.14 2.76
C GLU A 72 1.69 6.66 3.13
N GLY A 73 0.52 6.12 2.84
CA GLY A 73 0.24 4.73 3.21
C GLY A 73 -1.20 4.36 2.95
N PHE A 74 -1.57 3.15 3.34
CA PHE A 74 -2.94 2.66 3.27
C PHE A 74 -3.23 1.71 4.44
N ILE A 75 -4.50 1.49 4.69
CA ILE A 75 -5.00 0.73 5.83
C ILE A 75 -5.79 -0.47 5.31
N LEU A 76 -5.63 -1.62 5.94
CA LEU A 76 -6.52 -2.75 5.81
C LEU A 76 -7.35 -2.88 7.09
N SER A 77 -8.65 -3.02 6.92
CA SER A 77 -9.58 -3.26 8.02
C SER A 77 -10.19 -4.65 7.82
N PRO A 78 -10.23 -5.49 8.88
CA PRO A 78 -10.81 -6.81 8.74
C PRO A 78 -12.29 -6.69 8.42
N ASN A 79 -12.80 -7.65 7.68
CA ASN A 79 -14.24 -7.81 7.54
C ASN A 79 -14.82 -8.25 8.88
N THR A 80 -15.69 -7.45 9.48
CA THR A 80 -16.50 -7.93 10.59
C THR A 80 -17.63 -8.76 10.02
N LEU A 81 -17.91 -9.93 10.61
CA LEU A 81 -18.92 -10.89 10.11
C LEU A 81 -20.32 -10.28 9.88
N GLU A 82 -20.61 -9.12 10.48
CA GLU A 82 -21.88 -8.40 10.36
C GLU A 82 -21.94 -7.42 9.17
N GLN A 83 -20.83 -7.10 8.52
CA GLN A 83 -20.77 -6.05 7.50
C GLN A 83 -20.00 -6.51 6.28
N LEU A 84 -20.73 -6.62 5.16
CA LEU A 84 -20.25 -6.76 3.77
C LEU A 84 -19.74 -8.15 3.37
N VAL A 85 -20.38 -8.71 2.33
CA VAL A 85 -19.76 -9.74 1.51
C VAL A 85 -18.59 -9.06 0.79
N ILE A 86 -17.35 -9.44 1.09
CA ILE A 86 -16.20 -8.99 0.31
C ILE A 86 -16.39 -9.52 -1.10
N THR A 87 -16.53 -8.59 -2.06
CA THR A 87 -16.42 -8.92 -3.49
C THR A 87 -14.94 -8.85 -3.83
N PRO A 88 -14.24 -9.99 -4.01
CA PRO A 88 -12.80 -9.99 -4.23
C PRO A 88 -12.43 -9.15 -5.45
N MET A 89 -11.34 -8.40 -5.33
CA MET A 89 -10.79 -7.59 -6.41
C MET A 89 -9.35 -8.00 -6.67
N ASP A 90 -8.94 -7.92 -7.94
CA ASP A 90 -7.54 -8.12 -8.32
C ASP A 90 -6.68 -6.91 -7.89
N VAL A 91 -6.35 -6.86 -6.59
CA VAL A 91 -5.51 -5.82 -5.97
C VAL A 91 -4.22 -6.44 -5.45
N PHE A 92 -3.14 -5.67 -5.46
CA PHE A 92 -1.81 -6.14 -5.06
C PHE A 92 -1.35 -7.41 -5.79
N GLY A 93 -1.84 -7.64 -7.01
CA GLY A 93 -1.50 -8.84 -7.78
C GLY A 93 -2.05 -10.15 -7.19
N MET A 94 -2.87 -10.07 -6.16
CA MET A 94 -3.68 -11.19 -5.67
C MET A 94 -4.88 -11.36 -6.60
N GLY A 95 -5.26 -12.60 -6.90
CA GLY A 95 -6.42 -12.88 -7.73
C GLY A 95 -7.72 -12.87 -6.92
N SER A 96 -8.84 -13.03 -7.65
CA SER A 96 -10.20 -13.09 -7.09
C SER A 96 -10.46 -14.19 -6.04
N GLU A 97 -9.52 -15.12 -5.85
CA GLU A 97 -9.55 -16.14 -4.79
C GLU A 97 -9.24 -15.57 -3.40
N ILE A 98 -8.54 -14.43 -3.33
CA ILE A 98 -8.23 -13.79 -2.05
C ILE A 98 -9.28 -12.74 -1.73
N PRO A 99 -10.03 -12.88 -0.62
CA PRO A 99 -11.09 -11.97 -0.23
C PRO A 99 -10.50 -10.65 0.29
N ILE A 100 -10.11 -9.78 -0.64
CA ILE A 100 -9.68 -8.40 -0.41
C ILE A 100 -10.34 -7.47 -1.44
N CYS A 101 -10.76 -6.29 -1.01
CA CYS A 101 -11.30 -5.27 -1.91
C CYS A 101 -10.99 -3.85 -1.46
N LEU A 102 -11.08 -2.90 -2.39
CA LEU A 102 -11.07 -1.47 -2.06
C LEU A 102 -12.35 -1.11 -1.30
N HIS A 103 -12.23 -0.36 -0.20
CA HIS A 103 -13.39 0.05 0.57
C HIS A 103 -14.30 0.99 -0.28
N PRO A 104 -15.60 0.71 -0.43
CA PRO A 104 -16.47 1.41 -1.38
C PRO A 104 -16.70 2.89 -1.03
N ILE A 105 -16.68 3.24 0.26
CA ILE A 105 -16.92 4.62 0.74
C ILE A 105 -15.63 5.44 0.84
N TYR A 106 -14.50 4.81 1.19
CA TYR A 106 -13.23 5.50 1.46
C TYR A 106 -12.33 5.39 0.22
N TYR A 107 -12.66 6.20 -0.78
CA TYR A 107 -11.94 6.27 -2.06
C TYR A 107 -10.48 6.67 -1.85
N GLY A 108 -9.61 5.67 -1.78
CA GLY A 108 -8.16 5.84 -1.70
C GLY A 108 -7.59 5.51 -0.33
N GLY A 109 -6.98 4.32 -0.24
CA GLY A 109 -6.12 3.94 0.87
C GLY A 109 -6.80 3.21 2.03
N ARG A 110 -8.02 2.69 1.85
CA ARG A 110 -8.59 1.67 2.74
C ARG A 110 -9.01 0.43 1.93
N TYR A 111 -8.68 -0.72 2.47
CA TYR A 111 -9.05 -2.02 1.95
C TYR A 111 -9.78 -2.81 3.03
N ILE A 112 -10.70 -3.66 2.59
CA ILE A 112 -11.37 -4.65 3.45
C ILE A 112 -10.78 -6.00 3.09
N TYR A 113 -10.46 -6.81 4.09
CA TYR A 113 -9.89 -8.14 3.88
C TYR A 113 -10.45 -9.16 4.88
N ASP A 114 -10.40 -10.44 4.53
CA ASP A 114 -10.70 -11.52 5.48
C ASP A 114 -9.53 -11.70 6.46
N LYS A 115 -9.80 -11.54 7.76
CA LYS A 115 -8.79 -11.71 8.81
C LYS A 115 -8.22 -13.12 8.86
N GLU A 116 -8.97 -14.14 8.46
CA GLU A 116 -8.45 -15.52 8.38
C GLU A 116 -7.35 -15.66 7.32
N GLN A 117 -7.30 -14.72 6.36
CA GLN A 117 -6.32 -14.66 5.27
C GLN A 117 -5.18 -13.66 5.51
N THR A 118 -5.02 -13.16 6.74
CA THR A 118 -4.04 -12.11 7.09
C THR A 118 -2.65 -12.36 6.51
N GLN A 119 -2.09 -13.56 6.71
CA GLN A 119 -0.73 -13.87 6.26
C GLN A 119 -0.59 -13.79 4.74
N ILE A 120 -1.57 -14.33 4.01
CA ILE A 120 -1.57 -14.33 2.54
C ILE A 120 -1.74 -12.90 2.01
N VAL A 121 -2.62 -12.12 2.64
CA VAL A 121 -2.85 -10.71 2.27
C VAL A 121 -1.59 -9.87 2.49
N VAL A 122 -0.94 -10.00 3.66
CA VAL A 122 0.29 -9.26 3.98
C VAL A 122 1.42 -9.65 3.01
N GLN A 123 1.59 -10.95 2.74
CA GLN A 123 2.61 -11.41 1.78
C GLN A 123 2.33 -10.88 0.37
N GLY A 124 1.08 -10.94 -0.10
CA GLY A 124 0.70 -10.42 -1.41
C GLY A 124 0.96 -8.92 -1.54
N ILE A 125 0.66 -8.14 -0.50
CA ILE A 125 1.01 -6.71 -0.46
C ILE A 125 2.53 -6.52 -0.50
N HIS A 126 3.27 -7.26 0.31
CA HIS A 126 4.73 -7.17 0.35
C HIS A 126 5.33 -7.46 -1.02
N ASP A 127 4.98 -8.58 -1.65
CA ASP A 127 5.47 -8.96 -2.97
C ASP A 127 5.14 -7.91 -4.03
N TYR A 128 3.94 -7.34 -3.95
CA TYR A 128 3.52 -6.30 -4.87
C TYR A 128 4.33 -5.02 -4.70
N LEU A 129 4.50 -4.54 -3.46
CA LEU A 129 5.25 -3.33 -3.16
C LEU A 129 6.75 -3.53 -3.43
N TYR A 130 7.29 -4.70 -3.14
CA TYR A 130 8.66 -5.08 -3.50
C TYR A 130 8.88 -5.01 -5.01
N GLN A 131 7.96 -5.55 -5.80
CA GLN A 131 8.01 -5.40 -7.26
C GLN A 131 7.82 -3.95 -7.70
N PHE A 132 7.05 -3.15 -6.94
CA PHE A 132 6.66 -1.79 -7.28
C PHE A 132 7.78 -0.76 -7.03
N PHE A 133 8.39 -0.78 -5.84
CA PHE A 133 9.47 0.14 -5.50
C PHE A 133 10.86 -0.43 -5.77
N GLY A 134 11.01 -1.76 -5.67
CA GLY A 134 12.27 -2.46 -5.81
C GLY A 134 12.95 -2.78 -4.48
N SER A 135 14.13 -3.38 -4.60
CA SER A 135 14.92 -3.96 -3.51
C SER A 135 15.78 -2.95 -2.74
N SER A 136 15.80 -1.67 -3.16
CA SER A 136 16.59 -0.61 -2.51
C SER A 136 15.88 0.01 -1.30
N ILE A 137 14.64 -0.40 -1.04
CA ILE A 137 13.81 0.09 0.06
C ILE A 137 13.87 -0.92 1.19
N ASP A 138 13.91 -0.43 2.42
CA ASP A 138 13.84 -1.27 3.61
C ASP A 138 12.38 -1.64 3.92
N TYR A 139 12.08 -2.92 4.08
CA TYR A 139 10.74 -3.39 4.41
C TYR A 139 10.73 -3.88 5.86
N GLU A 140 9.99 -3.21 6.72
CA GLU A 140 10.04 -3.39 8.16
C GLU A 140 8.68 -3.73 8.75
N VAL A 141 8.66 -4.55 9.80
CA VAL A 141 7.47 -4.76 10.63
C VAL A 141 7.65 -3.98 11.92
N GLU A 142 6.68 -3.16 12.28
CA GLU A 142 6.64 -2.47 13.57
C GLU A 142 6.39 -3.49 14.68
N SER A 143 7.41 -3.73 15.50
CA SER A 143 7.25 -4.48 16.74
C SER A 143 6.47 -3.64 17.74
N ILE A 144 5.49 -4.25 18.40
CA ILE A 144 4.67 -3.63 19.47
C ILE A 144 5.51 -3.26 20.72
N GLU A 145 6.80 -3.66 20.77
CA GLU A 145 7.66 -3.55 21.94
C GLU A 145 8.32 -2.18 22.20
N ASP A 146 7.98 -1.12 21.46
CA ASP A 146 8.44 0.24 21.81
C ASP A 146 7.58 0.88 22.90
N GLN A 147 7.39 0.19 24.04
CA GLN A 147 7.19 0.93 25.28
C GLN A 147 8.55 1.51 25.69
N PRO A 148 8.66 2.82 25.96
CA PRO A 148 9.90 3.38 26.48
C PRO A 148 10.25 2.63 27.77
N PRO A 149 11.52 2.24 27.99
CA PRO A 149 11.91 1.62 29.25
C PRO A 149 11.51 2.59 30.37
N ALA A 150 10.80 2.08 31.38
CA ALA A 150 10.18 2.84 32.47
C ALA A 150 11.16 3.66 33.36
N ASN A 151 12.39 3.90 32.90
CA ASN A 151 13.45 4.59 33.62
C ASN A 151 14.15 5.66 32.76
N SER A 152 13.42 6.58 32.13
CA SER A 152 14.00 7.88 31.76
C SER A 152 13.97 8.78 33.01
N LYS A 153 15.04 8.73 33.80
CA LYS A 153 15.26 9.65 34.91
C LYS A 153 15.16 11.09 34.40
N LYS A 154 14.31 11.89 35.04
CA LYS A 154 14.38 13.36 34.96
C LYS A 154 15.77 13.78 35.44
N HIS A 155 16.57 14.37 34.56
CA HIS A 155 17.68 15.21 34.99
C HIS A 155 17.20 16.67 34.99
N GLN A 156 17.56 17.32 36.10
CA GLN A 156 17.18 18.62 36.65
C GLN A 156 16.92 19.75 35.66
#